data_AF-A0A535KPK2-F1
#
_entry.id   AF-A0A535KPK2-F1
#
_cell.length_a   1.000
_cell.length_b   1.000
_cell.length_c   1.000
_cell.angle_alpha   90.00
_cell.angle_beta   90.00
_cell.angle_gamma   90.00
#
_symmetry.space_group_name_H-M   'P 1'
#
loop_
_entity.id
_entity.type
_entity.pdbx_description
1 polymer ?
#
loop_
_entity_poly.entity_id
_entity_poly.type
_entity_poly.pdbx_seq_one_letter_code
_entity_poly.pdbx_strand_id
1 'polypeptide(L)' 'MSEGDRVGITPKSWTAERHHGVLHLGKRWYVVSAELDESGHADGVRLDGPYPDHDSAEARARRIQDKPA' A
#
# COMPACT_ATOMS: atom_id res chain seq x y z
N MET A 1 14.77 24.25 -26.26
CA MET A 1 13.65 23.70 -27.05
C MET A 1 14.16 22.43 -27.68
N SER A 2 13.65 21.21 -27.47
CA SER A 2 12.68 20.63 -26.55
C SER A 2 12.95 19.13 -26.66
N GLU A 3 13.28 18.45 -25.57
CA GLU A 3 13.11 17.00 -25.51
C GLU A 3 12.84 16.65 -24.05
N GLY A 4 11.56 16.34 -23.78
CA GLY A 4 11.04 15.98 -22.48
C GLY A 4 11.56 14.61 -22.05
N ASP A 5 12.80 14.58 -21.58
CA ASP A 5 13.43 13.35 -21.12
C ASP A 5 12.89 12.98 -19.73
N ARG A 6 11.82 12.18 -19.78
CA ARG A 6 11.44 11.15 -18.82
C ARG A 6 11.40 11.57 -17.35
N VAL A 7 10.22 12.02 -16.93
CA VAL A 7 9.77 11.90 -15.53
C VAL A 7 9.68 10.40 -15.21
N GLY A 8 10.74 9.90 -14.60
CA GLY A 8 10.86 8.54 -14.08
C GLY A 8 11.98 8.51 -13.04
N ILE A 9 11.99 9.51 -12.15
CA ILE A 9 12.88 9.54 -10.99
C ILE A 9 12.25 8.61 -9.94
N THR A 10 12.25 7.31 -10.20
CA THR A 10 12.37 6.36 -9.10
C THR A 10 13.87 6.11 -8.99
N PRO A 11 14.55 6.70 -7.99
CA PRO A 11 15.95 6.38 -7.75
C PRO A 11 16.05 4.86 -7.63
N LYS A 12 17.02 4.22 -8.29
CA LYS A 12 17.26 2.76 -8.22
C LYS A 12 17.46 2.24 -6.79
N SER A 13 17.62 3.14 -5.82
CA SER A 13 17.77 2.88 -4.39
C SER A 13 16.46 2.95 -3.60
N TRP A 14 15.32 3.24 -4.24
CA TRP A 14 14.02 3.26 -3.58
C TRP A 14 13.47 1.82 -3.47
N THR A 15 13.95 1.10 -2.47
CA THR A 15 13.51 -0.24 -2.05
C THR A 15 12.24 -0.16 -1.21
N ALA A 16 11.30 0.73 -1.53
CA ALA A 16 10.07 0.76 -0.76
C ALA A 16 9.25 -0.48 -1.06
N GLU A 17 9.19 -1.36 -0.07
CA GLU A 17 8.34 -2.53 -0.13
C GLU A 17 6.90 -2.09 0.12
N ARG A 18 5.99 -2.67 -0.65
CA ARG A 18 4.57 -2.44 -0.44
C ARG A 18 4.07 -3.35 0.66
N HIS A 19 3.69 -2.74 1.78
CA HIS A 19 3.15 -3.43 2.94
C HIS A 19 1.63 -3.36 2.97
N HIS A 20 1.04 -4.42 3.51
CA HIS A 20 -0.40 -4.55 3.70
C HIS A 20 -0.66 -5.00 5.14
N GLY A 21 -1.72 -4.47 5.75
CA GLY A 21 -2.14 -4.88 7.09
C GLY A 21 -3.64 -4.68 7.29
N VAL A 22 -4.20 -5.37 8.27
CA VAL A 22 -5.60 -5.18 8.66
C VAL A 22 -5.66 -4.30 9.90
N LEU A 23 -6.53 -3.30 9.88
CA LEU A 23 -6.72 -2.35 10.97
C LEU A 23 -8.18 -2.31 11.39
N HIS A 24 -8.42 -2.35 12.70
CA HIS A 24 -9.74 -2.11 13.28
C HIS A 24 -9.89 -0.64 13.65
N LEU A 25 -10.83 0.06 12.99
CA LEU A 25 -11.16 1.46 13.27
C LEU A 25 -12.61 1.58 13.72
N GLY A 26 -12.79 1.87 15.01
CA GLY A 26 -14.12 1.96 15.62
C GLY A 26 -14.82 0.61 15.69
N LYS A 27 -15.83 0.40 14.84
CA LYS A 27 -16.61 -0.85 14.73
C LYS A 27 -16.40 -1.58 13.40
N ARG A 28 -15.39 -1.19 12.62
CA ARG A 28 -15.19 -1.62 11.24
C ARG A 28 -13.76 -2.03 11.00
N TRP A 29 -13.58 -2.97 10.06
CA TRP A 29 -12.28 -3.46 9.64
C TRP A 29 -11.88 -2.82 8.32
N TYR A 30 -10.59 -2.53 8.14
CA TYR A 30 -10.03 -1.95 6.93
C TYR A 30 -8.73 -2.66 6.58
N VAL A 31 -8.40 -2.69 5.30
CA VAL A 31 -7.07 -3.06 4.84
C VAL A 31 -6.28 -1.78 4.58
N VAL A 32 -5.15 -1.65 5.24
CA VAL A 32 -4.15 -0.61 5.04
C VAL A 32 -3.14 -1.10 4.02
N SER A 33 -2.76 -0.26 3.07
CA SER A 33 -1.65 -0.52 2.16
C SER A 33 -0.78 0.71 2.03
N ALA A 34 0.53 0.56 2.18
CA ALA A 34 1.49 1.66 2.06
C ALA A 34 2.81 1.13 1.49
N GLU A 35 3.50 1.98 0.74
CA GLU A 35 4.91 1.78 0.43
C GLU A 35 5.71 2.41 1.57
N LEU A 36 6.55 1.63 2.22
CA LEU A 36 7.38 2.11 3.32
C LEU A 36 8.82 2.20 2.87
N ASP A 37 9.47 3.34 3.08
CA ASP A 37 10.90 3.47 2.85
C ASP A 37 11.72 2.76 3.94
N GLU A 38 13.05 2.79 3.80
CA GLU A 38 13.98 2.15 4.75
C GLU A 38 13.89 2.72 6.17
N SER A 39 13.36 3.93 6.35
CA SER A 39 13.13 4.56 7.66
C SER A 39 11.75 4.24 8.24
N GLY A 40 10.90 3.53 7.49
CA GLY A 40 9.52 3.23 7.83
C GLY A 40 8.55 4.37 7.52
N HIS A 41 8.96 5.37 6.74
CA HIS A 41 8.09 6.46 6.31
C HIS A 41 7.19 6.02 5.17
N ALA A 42 5.93 6.43 5.23
CA ALA A 42 4.96 6.21 4.15
C ALA A 42 4.67 7.53 3.44
N ASP A 43 4.98 7.63 2.14
CA ASP A 43 4.59 8.76 1.30
C ASP A 43 3.11 8.73 0.89
N GLY A 44 2.36 7.73 1.33
CA GLY A 44 0.93 7.62 1.11
C GLY A 44 0.37 6.33 1.71
N VAL A 45 -0.88 6.41 2.16
CA VAL A 45 -1.60 5.27 2.73
C VAL A 45 -2.93 5.11 2.02
N ARG A 46 -3.20 3.90 1.53
CA ARG A 46 -4.51 3.50 1.01
C ARG A 46 -5.27 2.72 2.08
N LEU A 47 -6.51 3.13 2.32
CA LEU A 47 -7.48 2.38 3.12
C LEU A 47 -8.53 1.77 2.20
N ASP A 48 -8.71 0.45 2.28
CA ASP A 48 -9.72 -0.31 1.55
C ASP A 48 -10.72 -0.89 2.56
N GLY A 49 -12.02 -0.74 2.30
CA GLY A 49 -13.09 -1.09 3.25
C GLY A 49 -14.21 -0.04 3.28
N PRO A 50 -15.09 -0.06 4.30
CA PRO A 50 -15.07 -0.95 5.46
C PRO A 50 -15.47 -2.40 5.16
N TYR A 51 -14.86 -3.34 5.88
CA TYR A 51 -15.20 -4.75 5.92
C TYR A 51 -16.08 -5.07 7.14
N PRO A 52 -17.00 -6.05 7.01
CA PRO A 52 -17.91 -6.43 8.09
C PRO A 52 -17.19 -7.13 9.26
N ASP A 53 -16.12 -7.87 8.98
CA ASP A 53 -15.36 -8.67 9.95
C ASP A 53 -13.88 -8.75 9.58
N HIS A 54 -13.06 -9.22 10.52
CA HIS A 54 -11.62 -9.36 10.38
C HIS A 54 -11.24 -10.32 9.25
N ASP A 55 -11.91 -11.47 9.16
CA ASP A 55 -11.59 -12.53 8.20
C ASP A 55 -11.81 -12.05 6.75
N SER A 56 -12.86 -11.25 6.53
CA SER A 56 -13.14 -10.62 5.24
C SER A 56 -12.07 -9.60 4.85
N ALA A 57 -11.56 -8.81 5.80
CA ALA A 57 -10.46 -7.87 5.57
C ALA A 57 -9.14 -8.62 5.30
N GLU A 58 -8.86 -9.67 6.05
CA GLU A 58 -7.66 -10.51 5.90
C GLU A 58 -7.66 -11.23 4.54
N ALA A 59 -8.80 -11.79 4.12
CA ALA A 59 -8.96 -12.39 2.81
C ALA A 59 -8.78 -11.37 1.66
N ARG A 60 -9.09 -10.09 1.91
CA ARG A 60 -8.75 -9.02 0.96
C ARG A 60 -7.24 -8.75 0.96
N ALA A 61 -6.63 -8.58 2.12
CA ALA A 61 -5.20 -8.28 2.25
C ALA A 61 -4.34 -9.29 1.49
N ARG A 62 -4.62 -10.60 1.66
CA ARG A 62 -3.94 -11.68 0.94
C ARG A 62 -4.08 -11.58 -0.58
N ARG A 63 -5.29 -11.31 -1.08
CA ARG A 63 -5.53 -11.13 -2.52
C ARG A 63 -4.80 -9.92 -3.11
N ILE A 64 -4.56 -8.88 -2.32
CA ILE A 64 -3.80 -7.71 -2.77
C ILE A 64 -2.30 -8.06 -2.80
N GLN A 65 -1.81 -8.77 -1.79
CA GLN A 65 -0.42 -9.23 -1.72
C GLN A 65 -0.05 -10.19 -2.85
N ASP A 66 -0.97 -11.08 -3.25
CA ASP A 66 -0.74 -12.06 -4.32
C ASP A 66 -0.78 -11.46 -5.74
N LYS A 67 -1.17 -10.19 -5.89
CA LYS A 67 -1.24 -9.54 -7.19
C LYS A 67 0.06 -8.74 -7.44
N PRO A 68 0.89 -9.13 -8.42
CA PRO A 68 2.04 -8.33 -8.80
C PRO A 68 1.57 -6.96 -9.34
N ALA A 69 2.32 -5.92 -8.98
CA ALA A 69 2.06 -4.52 -9.34
C ALA A 69 1.98 -4.31 -10.86
#